data_AF-A0A3M6Z7C0-F1
#
_entry.id   AF-A0A3M6Z7C0-F1
#
_cell.length_a   1.000
_cell.length_b   1.000
_cell.length_c   1.000
_cell.angle_alpha   90.00
_cell.angle_beta   90.00
_cell.angle_gamma   90.00
#
_symmetry.space_group_name_H-M   'P 1'
#
loop_
_entity.id
_entity.type
_entity.pdbx_description
1 polymer ?
#
loop_
_entity_poly.entity_id
_entity_poly.type
_entity_poly.pdbx_seq_one_letter_code
_entity_poly.pdbx_strand_id
1 'polypeptide(L)'
;MSKASSSPTARLLQSSRLFSLPRPLPQPHIENITSTGVYRASDSATLPYPTHQAIATTASSQSRGDWGLKRALPKKATQDTSTPHIRVSAQDTPEHITDFGSAADHTQTQAKWNEMGIPILMKATRGENEKQVPHSVFENHLDNTTLHDGQSDINSKQRWKFNGPWIAGMQEGDFDLYTQQLASRKGEWKQFLRSQVVEQRLSERRRLAQETGEILSLQDIARLRDELLPNDAELEEAEKKMRDAYSQDGLSSELTALIAQFLDLPAVRPDTSDYQPSMKTRQFQGLMSQFNFDSSRESTPPSTHPSAGLSYLRTEAVMENHPIHGPQAHRSPILSRVVRPRNAVNGTDHQAKLGVGGIVTNDPITAQLSTRPATRGLNNQSPTEYDPNAMASTLDPDLEGGNKMWIHPKHAYIDQDGRIRLTVERGRDEAIAVKRDDVQHIHDARAAATRGGLARSPPPPGTRDNPNFGFSTRRPQQQQGVSQQQQTQQRAGGVQGFDQELGRQGQEGQMEDGAAMAKIRELMDQRR
;
A
#
# COMPACT_ATOMS: atom_id res chain seq x y z
N MET A 1 -2.97 31.30 -34.94
CA MET A 1 -3.05 31.43 -33.45
C MET A 1 -3.91 32.64 -33.13
N SER A 2 -5.03 32.47 -32.42
CA SER A 2 -5.98 33.57 -32.20
C SER A 2 -5.41 34.58 -31.18
N LYS A 3 -5.48 35.88 -31.49
CA LYS A 3 -5.06 36.99 -30.61
C LYS A 3 -5.76 36.98 -29.23
N ALA A 4 -6.82 36.17 -29.08
CA ALA A 4 -7.57 35.98 -27.84
C ALA A 4 -6.79 35.18 -26.78
N SER A 5 -5.97 34.19 -27.17
CA SER A 5 -5.23 33.35 -26.21
C SER A 5 -4.09 34.09 -25.50
N SER A 6 -3.61 35.19 -26.10
CA SER A 6 -2.55 36.04 -25.55
C SER A 6 -3.07 37.31 -24.86
N SER A 7 -4.40 37.51 -24.80
CA SER A 7 -4.97 38.68 -24.13
C SER A 7 -4.66 38.67 -22.61
N PRO A 8 -4.47 39.84 -21.98
CA PRO A 8 -4.22 39.91 -20.54
C PRO A 8 -5.31 39.21 -19.72
N THR A 9 -6.58 39.36 -20.11
CA THR A 9 -7.72 38.71 -19.45
C THR A 9 -7.68 37.19 -19.58
N ALA A 10 -7.33 36.65 -20.76
CA ALA A 10 -7.23 35.20 -20.95
C ALA A 10 -6.12 34.60 -20.07
N ARG A 11 -4.99 35.29 -19.90
CA ARG A 11 -3.91 34.85 -19.00
C ARG A 11 -4.36 34.82 -17.54
N LEU A 12 -5.11 35.84 -17.09
CA LEU A 12 -5.69 35.85 -15.74
C LEU A 12 -6.65 34.68 -15.53
N LEU A 13 -7.53 34.40 -16.51
CA LEU A 13 -8.47 33.27 -16.45
C LEU A 13 -7.73 31.93 -16.43
N GLN A 14 -6.69 31.75 -17.23
CA GLN A 14 -5.86 30.53 -17.24
C GLN A 14 -5.22 30.25 -15.86
N SER A 15 -4.80 31.28 -15.14
CA SER A 15 -4.24 31.17 -13.79
C SER A 15 -5.29 31.19 -12.67
N SER A 16 -6.58 31.33 -12.99
CA SER A 16 -7.63 31.45 -11.98
C SER A 16 -7.95 30.12 -11.30
N ARG A 17 -8.40 30.20 -10.04
CA ARG A 17 -8.76 29.01 -9.24
C ARG A 17 -9.89 28.18 -9.86
N LEU A 18 -10.83 28.82 -10.56
CA LEU A 18 -11.93 28.12 -11.22
C LEU A 18 -11.42 27.28 -12.40
N PHE A 19 -10.45 27.79 -13.16
CA PHE A 19 -9.85 27.07 -14.29
C PHE A 19 -8.83 26.01 -13.84
N SER A 20 -8.35 26.06 -12.60
CA SER A 20 -7.55 24.99 -12.01
C SER A 20 -8.36 23.77 -11.53
N LEU A 21 -9.71 23.84 -11.56
CA LEU A 21 -10.53 22.67 -11.22
C LEU A 21 -10.32 21.56 -12.26
N PRO A 22 -9.96 20.34 -11.83
CA PRO A 22 -9.79 19.23 -12.75
C PRO A 22 -11.14 18.84 -13.36
N ARG A 23 -11.09 18.29 -14.58
CA ARG A 23 -12.26 17.62 -15.15
C ARG A 23 -12.62 16.41 -14.28
N PRO A 24 -13.91 16.12 -14.07
CA PRO A 24 -14.32 14.95 -13.32
C PRO A 24 -13.69 13.67 -13.86
N LEU A 25 -13.24 12.80 -12.97
CA LEU A 25 -12.72 11.49 -13.33
C LEU A 25 -13.86 10.58 -13.81
N PRO A 26 -13.57 9.57 -14.66
CA PRO A 26 -14.56 8.56 -15.01
C PRO A 26 -15.09 7.88 -13.74
N GLN A 27 -16.36 7.47 -13.80
CA GLN A 27 -16.97 6.77 -12.66
C GLN A 27 -16.28 5.41 -12.44
N PRO A 28 -16.14 4.98 -11.17
CA PRO A 28 -15.59 3.68 -10.86
C PRO A 28 -16.45 2.57 -11.43
N HIS A 29 -15.80 1.54 -11.97
CA HIS A 29 -16.44 0.28 -12.33
C HIS A 29 -16.87 -0.43 -11.05
N ILE A 30 -18.09 -0.16 -10.62
CA ILE A 30 -18.78 -0.97 -9.62
C ILE A 30 -19.36 -2.14 -10.40
N GLU A 31 -19.00 -3.38 -10.05
CA GLU A 31 -19.50 -4.59 -10.70
C GLU A 31 -21.03 -4.54 -10.70
N ASN A 32 -21.58 -4.20 -11.85
CA ASN A 32 -22.99 -4.20 -12.11
C ASN A 32 -23.26 -5.48 -12.89
N ILE A 33 -24.30 -6.21 -12.48
CA ILE A 33 -24.84 -7.45 -13.07
C ILE A 33 -24.29 -8.71 -12.39
N THR A 34 -24.85 -9.04 -11.22
CA THR A 34 -25.20 -10.45 -10.97
C THR A 34 -26.25 -10.87 -12.01
N SER A 35 -26.14 -12.09 -12.53
CA SER A 35 -27.07 -12.75 -13.47
C SER A 35 -28.55 -12.76 -13.04
N THR A 36 -28.86 -12.25 -11.86
CA THR A 36 -30.19 -12.10 -11.28
C THR A 36 -30.85 -10.73 -11.51
N GLY A 37 -30.20 -9.80 -12.24
CA GLY A 37 -30.82 -8.53 -12.66
C GLY A 37 -31.08 -7.51 -11.54
N VAL A 38 -30.64 -7.76 -10.31
CA VAL A 38 -30.82 -6.81 -9.20
C VAL A 38 -29.67 -5.81 -9.20
N TYR A 39 -29.90 -4.63 -9.74
CA TYR A 39 -29.05 -3.45 -9.51
C TYR A 39 -28.97 -3.19 -7.99
N ARG A 40 -27.81 -3.43 -7.39
CA ARG A 40 -27.53 -3.17 -5.96
C ARG A 40 -26.63 -1.94 -5.75
N ALA A 41 -26.51 -1.06 -6.74
CA ALA A 41 -25.88 0.23 -6.56
C ALA A 41 -26.98 1.26 -6.29
N SER A 42 -26.99 1.87 -5.09
CA SER A 42 -27.80 3.07 -4.86
C SER A 42 -27.08 4.24 -5.50
N ASP A 43 -27.80 5.10 -6.22
CA ASP A 43 -27.26 6.36 -6.78
C ASP A 43 -26.69 7.29 -5.69
N SER A 44 -27.09 7.08 -4.43
CA SER A 44 -26.61 7.82 -3.26
C SER A 44 -25.45 7.15 -2.52
N ALA A 45 -25.05 5.93 -2.92
CA ALA A 45 -23.94 5.23 -2.25
C ALA A 45 -22.61 5.94 -2.52
N THR A 46 -21.77 6.03 -1.49
CA THR A 46 -20.44 6.61 -1.61
C THR A 46 -19.59 5.77 -2.58
N LEU A 47 -18.95 6.45 -3.52
CA LEU A 47 -18.08 5.82 -4.51
C LEU A 47 -16.80 5.29 -3.84
N PRO A 48 -16.09 4.31 -4.45
CA PRO A 48 -14.78 3.85 -3.99
C PRO A 48 -13.72 4.95 -3.85
N TYR A 49 -13.74 5.95 -4.73
CA TYR A 49 -12.82 7.08 -4.75
C TYR A 49 -13.52 8.36 -5.23
N PRO A 50 -13.02 9.56 -4.86
CA PRO A 50 -13.63 10.82 -5.27
C PRO A 50 -13.45 11.07 -6.77
N THR A 51 -14.53 11.46 -7.46
CA THR A 51 -14.51 11.81 -8.90
C THR A 51 -14.51 13.32 -9.15
N HIS A 52 -15.01 14.11 -8.20
CA HIS A 52 -15.05 15.58 -8.24
C HIS A 52 -14.13 16.18 -7.17
N GLN A 53 -13.55 17.34 -7.48
CA GLN A 53 -12.76 18.11 -6.52
C GLN A 53 -13.64 18.59 -5.36
N ALA A 54 -13.21 18.32 -4.13
CA ALA A 54 -13.80 18.92 -2.94
C ALA A 54 -13.39 20.40 -2.82
N ILE A 55 -14.35 21.27 -2.63
CA ILE A 55 -14.17 22.72 -2.46
C ILE A 55 -14.54 23.09 -1.03
N ALA A 56 -13.68 23.89 -0.41
CA ALA A 56 -13.93 24.50 0.89
C ALA A 56 -13.89 26.02 0.75
N THR A 57 -14.56 26.73 1.66
CA THR A 57 -14.54 28.20 1.74
C THR A 57 -14.24 28.64 3.18
N THR A 58 -13.96 29.92 3.37
CA THR A 58 -13.76 30.46 4.73
C THR A 58 -15.10 30.58 5.44
N ALA A 59 -15.12 30.48 6.77
CA ALA A 59 -16.34 30.64 7.57
C ALA A 59 -17.09 31.97 7.27
N SER A 60 -16.33 33.05 7.00
CA SER A 60 -16.91 34.35 6.65
C SER A 60 -17.65 34.35 5.31
N SER A 61 -17.15 33.63 4.30
CA SER A 61 -17.79 33.51 2.99
C SER A 61 -18.92 32.48 3.01
N GLN A 62 -18.75 31.39 3.75
CA GLN A 62 -19.79 30.39 4.01
C GLN A 62 -21.06 31.02 4.63
N SER A 63 -20.90 31.96 5.58
CA SER A 63 -22.03 32.64 6.21
C SER A 63 -22.86 33.47 5.21
N ARG A 64 -22.22 33.92 4.12
CA ARG A 64 -22.83 34.62 2.98
C ARG A 64 -23.29 33.69 1.86
N GLY A 65 -22.98 32.40 1.92
CA GLY A 65 -23.21 31.45 0.84
C GLY A 65 -22.26 31.62 -0.35
N ASP A 66 -21.14 32.32 -0.17
CA ASP A 66 -20.15 32.56 -1.22
C ASP A 66 -19.08 31.45 -1.23
N TRP A 67 -18.99 30.77 -2.38
CA TRP A 67 -18.07 29.67 -2.65
C TRP A 67 -17.13 29.97 -3.81
N GLY A 68 -17.11 31.21 -4.32
CA GLY A 68 -16.35 31.56 -5.53
C GLY A 68 -16.89 30.88 -6.80
N LEU A 69 -18.18 30.51 -6.80
CA LEU A 69 -18.89 29.91 -7.93
C LEU A 69 -19.73 30.98 -8.64
N LYS A 70 -20.42 30.58 -9.72
CA LYS A 70 -21.31 31.48 -10.48
C LYS A 70 -22.38 32.14 -9.60
N ARG A 71 -22.89 31.42 -8.60
CA ARG A 71 -24.00 31.83 -7.72
C ARG A 71 -23.70 31.47 -6.27
N ALA A 72 -24.32 32.20 -5.35
CA ALA A 72 -24.28 31.87 -3.93
C ALA A 72 -25.12 30.60 -3.66
N LEU A 73 -24.60 29.70 -2.81
CA LEU A 73 -25.26 28.45 -2.49
C LEU A 73 -26.27 28.61 -1.33
N PRO A 74 -27.32 27.77 -1.29
CA PRO A 74 -28.31 27.79 -0.21
C PRO A 74 -27.69 27.55 1.17
N LYS A 75 -27.98 28.46 2.11
CA LYS A 75 -27.47 28.39 3.49
C LYS A 75 -27.89 27.12 4.22
N LYS A 76 -29.14 26.68 4.03
CA LYS A 76 -29.71 25.47 4.65
C LYS A 76 -28.86 24.21 4.40
N ALA A 77 -28.28 24.09 3.21
CA ALA A 77 -27.48 22.91 2.84
C ALA A 77 -26.00 23.05 3.25
N THR A 78 -25.54 24.26 3.59
CA THR A 78 -24.11 24.58 3.68
C THR A 78 -23.66 25.11 5.03
N GLN A 79 -24.56 25.60 5.90
CA GLN A 79 -24.20 26.23 7.17
C GLN A 79 -24.28 25.29 8.37
N ASP A 80 -25.27 24.41 8.42
CA ASP A 80 -25.54 23.55 9.58
C ASP A 80 -24.66 22.28 9.60
N THR A 81 -23.46 22.34 9.02
CA THR A 81 -22.52 21.21 8.93
C THR A 81 -21.15 21.58 9.50
N SER A 82 -20.57 20.66 10.27
CA SER A 82 -19.21 20.80 10.82
C SER A 82 -18.12 20.66 9.76
N THR A 83 -18.42 20.02 8.62
CA THR A 83 -17.50 19.85 7.50
C THR A 83 -18.11 20.44 6.23
N PRO A 84 -17.96 21.76 5.99
CA PRO A 84 -18.51 22.43 4.83
C PRO A 84 -17.62 22.22 3.60
N HIS A 85 -17.59 20.98 3.12
CA HIS A 85 -16.93 20.60 1.88
C HIS A 85 -18.00 20.24 0.84
N ILE A 86 -17.93 20.86 -0.32
CA ILE A 86 -18.86 20.61 -1.43
C ILE A 86 -18.14 20.01 -2.63
N ARG A 87 -18.87 19.27 -3.45
CA ARG A 87 -18.49 18.90 -4.82
C ARG A 87 -19.47 19.55 -5.78
N VAL A 88 -18.97 20.08 -6.89
CA VAL A 88 -19.80 20.73 -7.92
C VAL A 88 -19.85 19.82 -9.14
N SER A 89 -21.05 19.41 -9.52
CA SER A 89 -21.30 18.60 -10.71
C SER A 89 -21.38 19.51 -11.94
N ALA A 90 -22.15 20.60 -11.84
CA ALA A 90 -22.31 21.59 -12.90
C ALA A 90 -22.40 23.01 -12.31
N GLN A 91 -21.68 23.95 -12.93
CA GLN A 91 -21.66 25.35 -12.48
C GLN A 91 -23.00 26.06 -12.70
N ASP A 92 -23.70 25.71 -13.78
CA ASP A 92 -25.03 26.20 -14.12
C ASP A 92 -25.74 25.12 -14.93
N THR A 93 -26.90 24.68 -14.47
CA THR A 93 -27.76 23.73 -15.19
C THR A 93 -28.80 24.49 -16.05
N PRO A 94 -29.54 23.80 -16.94
CA PRO A 94 -30.64 24.42 -17.70
C PRO A 94 -31.70 25.10 -16.81
N GLU A 95 -31.84 24.65 -15.56
CA GLU A 95 -32.73 25.22 -14.55
C GLU A 95 -32.14 26.46 -13.84
N HIS A 96 -30.98 26.94 -14.31
CA HIS A 96 -30.26 28.10 -13.77
C HIS A 96 -29.83 27.95 -12.30
N ILE A 97 -29.59 26.70 -11.86
CA ILE A 97 -29.05 26.37 -10.54
C ILE A 97 -27.64 25.81 -10.67
N THR A 98 -26.83 26.01 -9.64
CA THR A 98 -25.56 25.30 -9.51
C THR A 98 -25.84 23.92 -8.92
N ASP A 99 -25.47 22.86 -9.62
CA ASP A 99 -25.63 21.50 -9.12
C ASP A 99 -24.42 21.12 -8.26
N PHE A 100 -24.69 20.83 -6.98
CA PHE A 100 -23.67 20.53 -5.98
C PHE A 100 -24.15 19.46 -5.01
N GLY A 101 -23.18 18.73 -4.45
CA GLY A 101 -23.40 17.77 -3.38
C GLY A 101 -22.40 17.96 -2.25
N SER A 102 -22.61 17.23 -1.15
CA SER A 102 -21.61 17.15 -0.08
C SER A 102 -20.39 16.36 -0.55
N ALA A 103 -19.19 16.83 -0.19
CA ALA A 103 -17.92 16.12 -0.34
C ALA A 103 -17.35 15.66 1.03
N ALA A 104 -18.17 15.74 2.08
CA ALA A 104 -17.78 15.34 3.44
C ALA A 104 -17.48 13.83 3.53
N ASP A 105 -18.14 13.01 2.71
CA ASP A 105 -17.94 11.56 2.60
C ASP A 105 -16.46 11.18 2.37
N HIS A 106 -15.85 11.72 1.32
CA HIS A 106 -14.46 11.42 0.97
C HIS A 106 -13.47 12.23 1.81
N THR A 107 -13.74 13.50 2.08
CA THR A 107 -12.80 14.35 2.84
C THR A 107 -12.66 13.91 4.29
N GLN A 108 -13.75 13.50 4.95
CA GLN A 108 -13.64 12.92 6.30
C GLN A 108 -12.96 11.56 6.29
N THR A 109 -13.19 10.73 5.26
CA THR A 109 -12.51 9.44 5.12
C THR A 109 -11.00 9.64 4.95
N GLN A 110 -10.58 10.61 4.15
CA GLN A 110 -9.16 10.98 4.01
C GLN A 110 -8.57 11.51 5.33
N ALA A 111 -9.29 12.37 6.04
CA ALA A 111 -8.85 12.88 7.34
C ALA A 111 -8.66 11.76 8.36
N LYS A 112 -9.64 10.84 8.45
CA LYS A 112 -9.55 9.63 9.30
C LYS A 112 -8.36 8.77 8.88
N TRP A 113 -8.15 8.56 7.58
CA TRP A 113 -7.00 7.79 7.09
C TRP A 113 -5.66 8.38 7.54
N ASN A 114 -5.50 9.69 7.41
CA ASN A 114 -4.30 10.40 7.83
C ASN A 114 -4.08 10.30 9.35
N GLU A 115 -5.14 10.38 10.15
CA GLU A 115 -5.09 10.19 11.60
C GLU A 115 -4.64 8.76 11.99
N MET A 116 -5.08 7.74 11.24
CA MET A 116 -4.64 6.35 11.47
C MET A 116 -3.17 6.10 11.08
N GLY A 117 -2.60 6.96 10.23
CA GLY A 117 -1.20 6.87 9.81
C GLY A 117 -0.85 5.59 9.03
N ILE A 118 -1.79 5.08 8.23
CA ILE A 118 -1.65 3.81 7.50
C ILE A 118 -0.85 4.05 6.20
N PRO A 119 0.28 3.35 5.98
CA PRO A 119 1.00 3.40 4.70
C PRO A 119 0.29 2.56 3.64
N ILE A 120 0.52 2.96 2.39
CA ILE A 120 0.10 2.17 1.23
C ILE A 120 1.34 1.47 0.67
N LEU A 121 1.26 0.15 0.61
CA LEU A 121 2.35 -0.75 0.22
C LEU A 121 1.94 -1.55 -1.02
N MET A 122 2.93 -2.08 -1.71
CA MET A 122 2.70 -3.01 -2.80
C MET A 122 2.07 -4.30 -2.27
N LYS A 123 1.19 -4.91 -3.06
CA LYS A 123 0.62 -6.23 -2.74
C LYS A 123 1.76 -7.23 -2.64
N ALA A 124 1.92 -7.85 -1.47
CA ALA A 124 2.92 -8.90 -1.28
C ALA A 124 2.55 -10.12 -2.15
N THR A 125 3.43 -10.51 -3.06
CA THR A 125 3.21 -11.71 -3.87
C THR A 125 3.36 -12.93 -2.97
N ARG A 126 2.33 -13.78 -2.91
CA ARG A 126 2.33 -14.96 -2.04
C ARG A 126 3.11 -16.08 -2.73
N GLY A 127 4.43 -15.93 -2.82
CA GLY A 127 5.32 -17.02 -3.20
C GLY A 127 5.35 -18.10 -2.11
N GLU A 128 5.30 -19.37 -2.50
CA GLU A 128 5.10 -20.52 -1.58
C GLU A 128 6.16 -20.68 -0.48
N ASN A 129 7.31 -20.02 -0.53
CA ASN A 129 8.42 -20.28 0.39
C ASN A 129 9.08 -19.08 1.08
N GLU A 130 8.71 -17.84 0.75
CA GLU A 130 9.36 -16.67 1.38
C GLU A 130 8.33 -15.62 1.80
N LYS A 131 8.38 -15.22 3.07
CA LYS A 131 7.58 -14.12 3.60
C LYS A 131 8.11 -12.83 3.02
N GLN A 132 7.67 -12.47 1.82
CA GLN A 132 8.02 -11.19 1.23
C GLN A 132 7.58 -10.06 2.16
N VAL A 133 8.52 -9.20 2.49
CA VAL A 133 8.27 -7.98 3.25
C VAL A 133 7.52 -7.03 2.32
N PRO A 134 6.39 -6.43 2.75
CA PRO A 134 5.67 -5.50 1.90
C PRO A 134 6.54 -4.27 1.61
N HIS A 135 6.66 -3.93 0.33
CA HIS A 135 7.50 -2.82 -0.15
C HIS A 135 6.70 -1.52 -0.26
N SER A 136 7.38 -0.39 -0.12
CA SER A 136 6.76 0.90 -0.36
C SER A 136 6.35 1.05 -1.82
N VAL A 137 5.25 1.76 -2.07
CA VAL A 137 4.86 2.12 -3.44
C VAL A 137 5.77 3.19 -4.04
N PHE A 138 6.47 3.98 -3.21
CA PHE A 138 7.32 5.10 -3.62
C PHE A 138 8.80 4.71 -3.73
N GLU A 139 9.07 3.47 -4.12
CA GLU A 139 10.44 3.01 -4.37
C GLU A 139 10.90 3.44 -5.76
N ASN A 140 12.17 3.84 -5.89
CA ASN A 140 12.74 4.32 -7.16
C ASN A 140 12.68 3.30 -8.30
N HIS A 141 12.58 2.01 -7.98
CA HIS A 141 12.49 0.95 -8.97
C HIS A 141 11.03 0.55 -9.29
N LEU A 142 10.03 1.09 -8.60
CA LEU A 142 8.61 0.73 -8.78
C LEU A 142 7.76 1.92 -9.22
N ASP A 143 8.01 3.12 -8.68
CA ASP A 143 7.30 4.34 -9.05
C ASP A 143 7.95 4.99 -10.28
N ASN A 144 7.82 4.33 -11.42
CA ASN A 144 8.27 4.86 -12.71
C ASN A 144 7.10 4.92 -13.69
N THR A 145 7.15 5.93 -14.57
CA THR A 145 6.15 6.14 -15.64
C THR A 145 6.78 6.32 -17.02
N THR A 146 8.05 6.72 -17.11
CA THR A 146 8.73 6.99 -18.38
C THR A 146 9.22 5.72 -19.06
N LEU A 147 9.05 5.65 -20.37
CA LEU A 147 9.75 4.70 -21.24
C LEU A 147 11.25 5.06 -21.21
N HIS A 148 12.13 4.10 -20.89
CA HIS A 148 13.57 4.34 -20.92
C HIS A 148 14.05 4.22 -22.38
N ASP A 149 14.37 5.35 -23.01
CA ASP A 149 15.07 5.38 -24.28
C ASP A 149 16.55 5.02 -24.06
N GLY A 150 16.89 3.75 -24.23
CA GLY A 150 18.26 3.33 -24.53
C GLY A 150 19.28 3.27 -23.40
N GLN A 151 18.88 3.21 -22.12
CA GLN A 151 19.83 2.97 -21.02
C GLN A 151 19.52 1.67 -20.28
N SER A 152 20.40 0.68 -20.49
CA SER A 152 20.38 -0.67 -19.94
C SER A 152 20.69 -0.68 -18.44
N ASP A 153 19.84 -0.07 -17.61
CA ASP A 153 19.80 -0.38 -16.18
C ASP A 153 19.06 -1.71 -16.01
N ILE A 154 19.83 -2.79 -16.09
CA ILE A 154 19.42 -4.20 -16.01
C ILE A 154 18.81 -4.57 -14.65
N ASN A 155 18.85 -3.67 -13.65
CA ASN A 155 18.00 -3.75 -12.47
C ASN A 155 16.64 -3.07 -12.77
N SER A 156 15.85 -3.79 -13.57
CA SER A 156 14.50 -3.51 -14.05
C SER A 156 13.68 -2.53 -13.18
N LYS A 157 13.68 -1.25 -13.55
CA LYS A 157 12.70 -0.27 -13.07
C LYS A 157 11.31 -0.72 -13.56
N GLN A 158 10.52 -1.32 -12.68
CA GLN A 158 9.13 -1.67 -12.94
C GLN A 158 8.34 -0.39 -13.14
N ARG A 159 7.49 -0.39 -14.16
CA ARG A 159 6.60 0.72 -14.50
C ARG A 159 5.17 0.31 -14.18
N TRP A 160 4.42 1.21 -13.54
CA TRP A 160 3.01 0.95 -13.20
C TRP A 160 2.02 1.54 -14.20
N LYS A 161 2.41 2.58 -14.96
CA LYS A 161 1.56 3.25 -15.95
C LYS A 161 1.92 2.84 -17.37
N PHE A 162 0.93 2.34 -18.12
CA PHE A 162 1.06 1.91 -19.51
C PHE A 162 0.18 2.78 -20.40
N ASN A 163 0.62 3.08 -21.63
CA ASN A 163 -0.21 3.78 -22.60
C ASN A 163 -1.14 2.82 -23.37
N GLY A 164 -0.70 1.56 -23.55
CA GLY A 164 -1.50 0.54 -24.19
C GLY A 164 -2.63 0.02 -23.29
N PRO A 165 -3.76 -0.41 -23.87
CA PRO A 165 -4.84 -1.00 -23.09
C PRO A 165 -4.47 -2.39 -22.59
N TRP A 166 -5.13 -2.84 -21.53
CA TRP A 166 -5.04 -4.23 -21.10
C TRP A 166 -5.97 -5.09 -21.93
N ILE A 167 -5.40 -5.86 -22.87
CA ILE A 167 -6.17 -6.62 -23.86
C ILE A 167 -7.04 -7.71 -23.20
N ALA A 168 -6.54 -8.38 -22.17
CA ALA A 168 -7.24 -9.51 -21.56
C ALA A 168 -8.53 -9.13 -20.81
N GLY A 169 -8.67 -7.87 -20.37
CA GLY A 169 -9.89 -7.37 -19.71
C GLY A 169 -10.81 -6.55 -20.60
N MET A 170 -10.47 -6.39 -21.89
CA MET A 170 -11.25 -5.59 -22.81
C MET A 170 -12.47 -6.39 -23.30
N GLN A 171 -13.61 -5.72 -23.50
CA GLN A 171 -14.77 -6.36 -24.13
C GLN A 171 -14.50 -6.58 -25.62
N GLU A 172 -15.15 -7.59 -26.22
CA GLU A 172 -14.97 -7.96 -27.63
C GLU A 172 -15.20 -6.77 -28.59
N GLY A 173 -16.25 -5.98 -28.37
CA GLY A 173 -16.54 -4.81 -29.20
C GLY A 173 -15.48 -3.71 -29.10
N ASP A 174 -14.95 -3.46 -27.90
CA ASP A 174 -13.86 -2.50 -27.68
C ASP A 174 -12.55 -2.99 -28.33
N PHE A 175 -12.31 -4.31 -28.28
CA PHE A 175 -11.16 -4.94 -28.92
C PHE A 175 -11.24 -4.81 -30.44
N ASP A 176 -12.40 -5.02 -31.06
CA ASP A 176 -12.60 -4.83 -32.49
C ASP A 176 -12.37 -3.37 -32.91
N LEU A 177 -12.87 -2.41 -32.14
CA LEU A 177 -12.60 -0.99 -32.39
C LEU A 177 -11.12 -0.66 -32.26
N TYR A 178 -10.46 -1.22 -31.26
CA TYR A 178 -9.03 -1.02 -31.04
C TYR A 178 -8.19 -1.61 -32.20
N THR A 179 -8.51 -2.82 -32.68
CA THR A 179 -7.80 -3.43 -33.80
C THR A 179 -7.99 -2.66 -35.11
N GLN A 180 -9.16 -2.08 -35.35
CA GLN A 180 -9.40 -1.17 -36.49
C GLN A 180 -8.52 0.09 -36.40
N GLN A 181 -8.39 0.68 -35.21
CA GLN A 181 -7.49 1.82 -34.99
C GLN A 181 -6.02 1.41 -35.20
N LEU A 182 -5.61 0.23 -34.73
CA LEU A 182 -4.25 -0.29 -34.93
C LEU A 182 -3.89 -0.51 -36.39
N ALA A 183 -4.87 -0.83 -37.25
CA ALA A 183 -4.61 -1.01 -38.68
C ALA A 183 -4.02 0.23 -39.35
N SER A 184 -4.33 1.44 -38.83
CA SER A 184 -3.77 2.70 -39.33
C SER A 184 -2.29 2.90 -38.96
N ARG A 185 -1.81 2.25 -37.89
CA ARG A 185 -0.45 2.42 -37.34
C ARG A 185 0.59 1.45 -37.93
N LYS A 186 0.23 0.68 -38.96
CA LYS A 186 1.15 -0.27 -39.63
C LYS A 186 2.40 0.39 -40.20
N GLY A 187 2.31 1.65 -40.65
CA GLY A 187 3.46 2.40 -41.15
C GLY A 187 4.49 2.69 -40.05
N GLU A 188 4.04 3.10 -38.87
CA GLU A 188 4.87 3.34 -37.69
C GLU A 188 5.54 2.05 -37.21
N TRP A 189 4.78 0.94 -37.22
CA TRP A 189 5.31 -0.38 -36.87
C TRP A 189 6.49 -0.80 -37.75
N LYS A 190 6.39 -0.60 -39.08
CA LYS A 190 7.49 -0.91 -40.00
C LYS A 190 8.73 -0.08 -39.70
N GLN A 191 8.57 1.21 -39.38
CA GLN A 191 9.70 2.08 -38.98
C GLN A 191 10.33 1.63 -37.67
N PHE A 192 9.50 1.25 -36.69
CA PHE A 192 9.96 0.69 -35.42
C PHE A 192 10.76 -0.60 -35.63
N LEU A 193 10.24 -1.54 -36.43
CA LEU A 193 10.95 -2.78 -36.77
C LEU A 193 12.28 -2.51 -37.47
N ARG A 194 12.34 -1.56 -38.42
CA ARG A 194 13.62 -1.16 -39.04
C ARG A 194 14.63 -0.72 -37.99
N SER A 195 14.21 0.10 -37.03
CA SER A 195 15.09 0.57 -35.95
C SER A 195 15.58 -0.57 -35.05
N GLN A 196 14.72 -1.54 -34.75
CA GLN A 196 15.04 -2.71 -33.92
C GLN A 196 15.99 -3.68 -34.63
N VAL A 197 15.77 -3.95 -35.93
CA VAL A 197 16.69 -4.79 -36.73
C VAL A 197 18.08 -4.14 -36.80
N VAL A 198 18.16 -2.82 -36.97
CA VAL A 198 19.44 -2.08 -36.92
C VAL A 198 20.10 -2.24 -35.55
N GLU A 199 19.34 -2.08 -34.46
CA GLU A 199 19.85 -2.23 -33.10
C GLU A 199 20.37 -3.65 -32.83
N GLN A 200 19.66 -4.67 -33.30
CA GLN A 200 20.08 -6.07 -33.22
C GLN A 200 21.39 -6.31 -33.99
N ARG A 201 21.47 -5.90 -35.26
CA ARG A 201 22.69 -6.01 -36.08
C ARG A 201 23.87 -5.28 -35.43
N LEU A 202 23.61 -4.11 -34.86
CA LEU A 202 24.60 -3.30 -34.17
C LEU A 202 25.07 -3.96 -32.86
N SER A 203 24.17 -4.63 -32.13
CA SER A 203 24.52 -5.42 -30.95
C SER A 203 25.40 -6.63 -31.27
N GLU A 204 25.12 -7.33 -32.38
CA GLU A 204 25.93 -8.44 -32.87
C GLU A 204 27.31 -7.96 -33.32
N ARG A 205 27.37 -6.82 -34.04
CA ARG A 205 28.63 -6.21 -34.45
C ARG A 205 29.48 -5.78 -33.25
N ARG A 206 28.85 -5.22 -32.20
CA ARG A 206 29.52 -4.89 -30.93
C ARG A 206 30.05 -6.15 -30.23
N ARG A 207 29.28 -7.23 -30.20
CA ARG A 207 29.72 -8.51 -29.61
C ARG A 207 30.95 -9.06 -30.34
N LEU A 208 30.91 -9.08 -31.67
CA LEU A 208 32.05 -9.52 -32.49
C LEU A 208 33.28 -8.65 -32.27
N ALA A 209 33.11 -7.32 -32.24
CA ALA A 209 34.20 -6.39 -31.96
C ALA A 209 34.84 -6.63 -30.58
N GLN A 210 34.02 -6.93 -29.55
CA GLN A 210 34.52 -7.30 -28.23
C GLN A 210 35.30 -8.63 -28.25
N GLU A 211 34.81 -9.64 -28.98
CA GLU A 211 35.49 -10.93 -29.14
C GLU A 211 36.83 -10.79 -29.90
N THR A 212 36.91 -9.89 -30.86
CA THR A 212 38.14 -9.58 -31.62
C THR A 212 39.04 -8.55 -30.94
N GLY A 213 38.61 -7.95 -29.82
CA GLY A 213 39.37 -6.95 -29.06
C GLY A 213 39.36 -5.53 -29.65
N GLU A 214 38.45 -5.24 -30.58
CA GLU A 214 38.27 -3.92 -31.19
C GLU A 214 37.34 -3.03 -30.35
N ILE A 215 37.76 -1.79 -30.06
CA ILE A 215 36.96 -0.82 -29.31
C ILE A 215 36.27 0.12 -30.30
N LEU A 216 34.96 -0.06 -30.49
CA LEU A 216 34.14 0.81 -31.35
C LEU A 216 33.93 2.18 -30.69
N SER A 217 34.29 3.27 -31.37
CA SER A 217 34.02 4.62 -30.89
C SER A 217 32.54 5.01 -31.10
N LEU A 218 32.08 6.06 -30.40
CA LEU A 218 30.72 6.58 -30.57
C LEU A 218 30.42 7.06 -32.01
N GLN A 219 31.44 7.53 -32.72
CA GLN A 219 31.30 7.96 -34.12
C GLN A 219 31.17 6.77 -35.07
N ASP A 220 31.87 5.67 -34.79
CA ASP A 220 31.79 4.44 -35.58
C ASP A 220 30.42 3.77 -35.40
N ILE A 221 29.87 3.81 -34.18
CA ILE A 221 28.51 3.34 -33.88
C ILE A 221 27.46 4.12 -34.69
N ALA A 222 27.62 5.44 -34.83
CA ALA A 222 26.71 6.26 -35.62
C ALA A 222 26.80 5.93 -37.12
N ARG A 223 28.01 5.76 -37.67
CA ARG A 223 28.21 5.33 -39.07
C ARG A 223 27.62 3.96 -39.35
N LEU A 224 27.89 2.99 -38.47
CA LEU A 224 27.35 1.64 -38.58
C LEU A 224 25.82 1.62 -38.55
N ARG A 225 25.18 2.54 -37.81
CA ARG A 225 23.71 2.65 -37.78
C ARG A 225 23.14 3.01 -39.15
N ASP A 226 23.79 3.91 -39.87
CA ASP A 226 23.38 4.34 -41.20
C ASP A 226 23.69 3.28 -42.27
N GLU A 227 24.81 2.57 -42.13
CA GLU A 227 25.20 1.48 -43.04
C GLU A 227 24.32 0.23 -42.90
N LEU A 228 23.86 -0.07 -41.69
CA LEU A 228 23.10 -1.30 -41.40
C LEU A 228 21.59 -1.19 -41.65
N LEU A 229 21.11 -0.09 -42.24
CA LEU A 229 19.70 0.13 -42.57
C LEU A 229 19.20 -0.98 -43.51
N PRO A 230 18.21 -1.79 -43.08
CA PRO A 230 17.70 -2.88 -43.89
C PRO A 230 16.92 -2.35 -45.10
N ASN A 231 17.08 -3.02 -46.24
CA ASN A 231 16.21 -2.82 -47.39
C ASN A 231 14.81 -3.39 -47.11
N ASP A 232 13.79 -2.96 -47.87
CA ASP A 232 12.40 -3.39 -47.66
C ASP A 232 12.22 -4.90 -47.80
N ALA A 233 12.93 -5.54 -48.73
CA ALA A 233 12.91 -7.00 -48.88
C ALA A 233 13.52 -7.74 -47.67
N GLU A 234 14.60 -7.20 -47.08
CA GLU A 234 15.22 -7.79 -45.89
C GLU A 234 14.33 -7.64 -44.65
N LEU A 235 13.58 -6.53 -44.57
CA LEU A 235 12.62 -6.30 -43.51
C LEU A 235 11.46 -7.31 -43.57
N GLU A 236 10.97 -7.63 -44.77
CA GLU A 236 9.92 -8.64 -44.95
C GLU A 236 10.41 -10.05 -44.59
N GLU A 237 11.66 -10.39 -44.91
CA GLU A 237 12.27 -11.66 -44.51
C GLU A 237 12.43 -11.75 -42.98
N ALA A 238 12.87 -10.66 -42.33
CA ALA A 238 12.95 -10.59 -40.87
C ALA A 238 11.56 -10.74 -40.22
N GLU A 239 10.53 -10.09 -40.76
CA GLU A 239 9.15 -10.24 -40.30
C GLU A 239 8.65 -11.68 -40.47
N LYS A 240 8.93 -12.31 -41.61
CA LYS A 240 8.57 -13.72 -41.85
C LYS A 240 9.23 -14.64 -40.83
N LYS A 241 10.53 -14.48 -40.59
CA LYS A 241 11.28 -15.26 -39.58
C LYS A 241 10.67 -15.11 -38.19
N MET A 242 10.28 -13.90 -37.81
CA MET A 242 9.61 -13.63 -36.53
C MET A 242 8.22 -14.29 -36.42
N ARG A 243 7.45 -14.34 -37.51
CA ARG A 243 6.15 -15.04 -37.57
C ARG A 243 6.30 -16.56 -37.49
N ASP A 244 7.31 -17.11 -38.16
CA ASP A 244 7.62 -18.54 -38.10
C ASP A 244 8.03 -18.93 -36.66
N ALA A 245 8.84 -18.09 -36.00
CA ALA A 245 9.19 -18.26 -34.59
C ALA A 245 7.98 -18.15 -33.65
N TYR A 246 7.05 -17.22 -33.91
CA TYR A 246 5.79 -17.14 -33.14
C TYR A 246 4.94 -18.41 -33.26
N SER A 247 4.93 -19.05 -34.43
CA SER A 247 4.19 -20.31 -34.61
C SER A 247 4.76 -21.46 -33.76
N GLN A 248 6.02 -21.38 -33.35
CA GLN A 248 6.69 -22.37 -32.50
C GLN A 248 6.66 -21.99 -31.01
N ASP A 249 6.97 -20.74 -30.68
CA ASP A 249 7.18 -20.27 -29.31
C ASP A 249 5.95 -19.50 -28.74
N GLY A 250 4.93 -19.21 -29.55
CA GLY A 250 3.68 -18.54 -29.14
C GLY A 250 3.88 -17.16 -28.51
N LEU A 251 3.21 -16.91 -27.38
CA LEU A 251 3.31 -15.65 -26.61
C LEU A 251 4.71 -15.39 -26.02
N SER A 252 5.60 -16.38 -26.05
CA SER A 252 7.00 -16.22 -25.62
C SER A 252 7.95 -15.76 -26.72
N SER A 253 7.44 -15.57 -27.94
CA SER A 253 8.25 -15.14 -29.08
C SER A 253 8.70 -13.69 -28.98
N GLU A 254 9.78 -13.39 -29.70
CA GLU A 254 10.32 -12.04 -29.86
C GLU A 254 9.32 -11.08 -30.52
N LEU A 255 8.51 -11.58 -31.47
CA LEU A 255 7.46 -10.79 -32.10
C LEU A 255 6.48 -10.24 -31.07
N THR A 256 6.05 -11.08 -30.12
CA THR A 256 5.13 -10.68 -29.06
C THR A 256 5.75 -9.60 -28.16
N ALA A 257 7.03 -9.74 -27.83
CA ALA A 257 7.77 -8.76 -27.03
C ALA A 257 7.86 -7.40 -27.75
N LEU A 258 8.21 -7.40 -29.04
CA LEU A 258 8.30 -6.19 -29.84
C LEU A 258 6.94 -5.51 -30.04
N ILE A 259 5.88 -6.30 -30.27
CA ILE A 259 4.50 -5.77 -30.33
C ILE A 259 4.12 -5.14 -28.99
N ALA A 260 4.40 -5.81 -27.87
CA ALA A 260 4.12 -5.29 -26.54
C ALA A 260 4.88 -4.00 -26.25
N GLN A 261 6.14 -3.90 -26.68
CA GLN A 261 6.94 -2.69 -26.56
C GLN A 261 6.40 -1.54 -27.45
N PHE A 262 6.05 -1.82 -28.70
CA PHE A 262 5.53 -0.81 -29.64
C PHE A 262 4.16 -0.26 -29.24
N LEU A 263 3.27 -1.15 -28.78
CA LEU A 263 1.93 -0.79 -28.33
C LEU A 263 1.89 -0.39 -26.85
N ASP A 264 3.04 -0.44 -26.18
CA ASP A 264 3.19 -0.12 -24.76
C ASP A 264 2.21 -0.89 -23.86
N LEU A 265 2.03 -2.18 -24.15
CA LEU A 265 1.05 -3.04 -23.49
C LEU A 265 1.57 -3.50 -22.11
N PRO A 266 0.68 -3.65 -21.12
CA PRO A 266 1.01 -4.40 -19.90
C PRO A 266 1.35 -5.85 -20.27
N ALA A 267 2.21 -6.52 -19.48
CA ALA A 267 2.62 -7.88 -19.81
C ALA A 267 1.44 -8.84 -19.98
N VAL A 268 1.47 -9.53 -21.10
CA VAL A 268 0.69 -10.73 -21.34
C VAL A 268 1.59 -11.89 -20.97
N ARG A 269 1.34 -12.54 -19.84
CA ARG A 269 2.05 -13.78 -19.52
C ARG A 269 1.49 -14.94 -20.35
N PRO A 270 2.33 -15.80 -20.95
CA PRO A 270 1.86 -17.10 -21.39
C PRO A 270 1.35 -17.89 -20.18
N ASP A 271 0.17 -18.50 -20.29
CA ASP A 271 -0.38 -19.36 -19.23
C ASP A 271 0.54 -20.57 -19.06
N THR A 272 1.32 -20.60 -17.98
CA THR A 272 2.29 -21.68 -17.70
C THR A 272 1.60 -22.87 -17.02
N SER A 273 0.39 -23.25 -17.45
CA SER A 273 -0.27 -24.45 -16.92
C SER A 273 0.24 -25.75 -17.56
N ASP A 274 0.69 -25.72 -18.82
CA ASP A 274 0.96 -26.98 -19.54
C ASP A 274 2.33 -27.08 -20.23
N TYR A 275 3.06 -25.98 -20.39
CA TYR A 275 4.44 -25.98 -20.86
C TYR A 275 5.21 -24.91 -20.10
N GLN A 276 6.39 -25.24 -19.59
CA GLN A 276 7.43 -24.24 -19.33
C GLN A 276 8.00 -23.89 -20.72
N PRO A 277 7.56 -22.83 -21.41
CA PRO A 277 8.30 -22.40 -22.60
C PRO A 277 9.71 -22.08 -22.12
N SER A 278 10.69 -22.78 -22.68
CA SER A 278 12.09 -22.39 -22.52
C SER A 278 12.18 -20.91 -22.91
N MET A 279 12.46 -20.04 -21.95
CA MET A 279 12.68 -18.61 -22.19
C MET A 279 14.00 -18.46 -22.96
N LYS A 280 13.97 -18.76 -24.27
CA LYS A 280 15.19 -18.87 -25.09
C LYS A 280 15.85 -17.51 -25.32
N THR A 281 15.08 -16.41 -25.34
CA THR A 281 15.60 -15.09 -25.72
C THR A 281 15.81 -14.19 -24.51
N ARG A 282 17.04 -13.68 -24.36
CA ARG A 282 17.46 -12.77 -23.27
C ARG A 282 16.61 -11.49 -23.21
N GLN A 283 16.13 -11.00 -24.36
CA GLN A 283 15.23 -9.84 -24.43
C GLN A 283 13.87 -10.13 -23.80
N PHE A 284 13.28 -11.30 -24.10
CA PHE A 284 12.01 -11.74 -23.52
C PHE A 284 12.13 -11.96 -22.01
N GLN A 285 13.25 -12.53 -21.54
CA GLN A 285 13.52 -12.72 -20.12
C GLN A 285 13.65 -11.37 -19.37
N GLY A 286 14.30 -10.38 -19.97
CA GLY A 286 14.38 -9.01 -19.43
C GLY A 286 13.03 -8.31 -19.39
N LEU A 287 12.23 -8.48 -20.44
CA LEU A 287 10.88 -7.93 -20.55
C LEU A 287 9.94 -8.54 -19.51
N MET A 288 9.94 -9.88 -19.37
CA MET A 288 9.11 -10.59 -18.39
C MET A 288 9.51 -10.34 -16.93
N SER A 289 10.78 -10.05 -16.65
CA SER A 289 11.24 -9.66 -15.31
C SER A 289 10.89 -8.20 -14.96
N GLN A 290 10.90 -7.29 -15.93
CA GLN A 290 10.37 -5.93 -15.76
C GLN A 290 8.86 -5.91 -15.48
N PHE A 291 8.17 -6.94 -15.95
CA PHE A 291 6.72 -7.07 -15.84
C PHE A 291 6.26 -8.06 -14.79
N ASN A 292 7.07 -8.28 -13.75
CA ASN A 292 6.70 -9.11 -12.60
C ASN A 292 5.63 -8.40 -11.74
N PHE A 293 4.49 -8.09 -12.35
CA PHE A 293 3.24 -7.98 -11.64
C PHE A 293 2.84 -9.36 -11.16
N ASP A 294 2.17 -9.36 -10.01
CA ASP A 294 1.79 -10.50 -9.18
C ASP A 294 1.58 -11.81 -9.98
N SER A 295 2.12 -12.91 -9.48
CA SER A 295 1.98 -14.27 -10.04
C SER A 295 0.53 -14.79 -10.03
N SER A 296 -0.43 -13.97 -9.63
CA SER A 296 -1.85 -14.26 -9.76
C SER A 296 -2.30 -14.19 -11.22
N ARG A 297 -3.13 -15.14 -11.64
CA ARG A 297 -3.83 -15.23 -12.95
C ARG A 297 -4.65 -13.98 -13.35
N GLU A 298 -4.65 -12.95 -12.52
CA GLU A 298 -5.53 -11.78 -12.52
C GLU A 298 -4.71 -10.49 -12.39
N SER A 299 -3.52 -10.48 -12.97
CA SER A 299 -2.58 -9.36 -12.93
C SER A 299 -2.98 -8.26 -13.92
N THR A 300 -4.06 -7.54 -13.63
CA THR A 300 -4.43 -6.31 -14.34
C THR A 300 -3.46 -5.19 -13.93
N PRO A 301 -2.97 -4.36 -14.86
CA PRO A 301 -2.24 -3.16 -14.46
C PRO A 301 -3.13 -2.25 -13.60
N PRO A 302 -2.59 -1.58 -12.57
CA PRO A 302 -3.38 -0.70 -11.73
C PRO A 302 -3.91 0.48 -12.54
N SER A 303 -5.20 0.80 -12.40
CA SER A 303 -5.84 1.93 -13.11
C SER A 303 -5.33 3.31 -12.69
N THR A 304 -4.74 3.40 -11.50
CA THR A 304 -4.17 4.62 -10.91
C THR A 304 -2.82 4.31 -10.27
N HIS A 305 -2.13 5.34 -9.77
CA HIS A 305 -0.89 5.15 -9.02
C HIS A 305 -1.14 4.18 -7.85
N PRO A 306 -0.22 3.27 -7.48
CA PRO A 306 -0.45 2.30 -6.40
C PRO A 306 -0.79 2.90 -5.03
N SER A 307 -0.49 4.19 -4.79
CA SER A 307 -0.94 4.94 -3.61
C SER A 307 -2.32 5.60 -3.73
N ALA A 308 -2.86 5.73 -4.95
CA ALA A 308 -4.04 6.51 -5.32
C ALA A 308 -4.05 7.97 -4.80
N GLY A 309 -2.92 8.51 -4.35
CA GLY A 309 -2.85 9.82 -3.68
C GLY A 309 -3.52 9.86 -2.30
N LEU A 310 -3.86 8.71 -1.69
CA LEU A 310 -4.53 8.64 -0.40
C LEU A 310 -3.55 8.81 0.77
N SER A 311 -2.36 8.22 0.69
CA SER A 311 -1.30 8.34 1.69
C SER A 311 0.08 8.37 1.02
N TYR A 312 0.98 9.15 1.62
CA TYR A 312 2.36 9.32 1.18
C TYR A 312 3.38 8.73 2.17
N LEU A 313 2.89 7.98 3.16
CA LEU A 313 3.75 7.29 4.12
C LEU A 313 4.41 6.09 3.45
N ARG A 314 5.75 6.02 3.55
CA ARG A 314 6.52 4.94 2.93
C ARG A 314 6.50 3.63 3.73
N THR A 315 6.39 3.72 5.06
CA THR A 315 6.50 2.57 5.97
C THR A 315 5.67 2.79 7.23
N GLU A 316 5.30 1.70 7.90
CA GLU A 316 4.66 1.70 9.21
C GLU A 316 5.64 1.46 10.37
N ALA A 317 6.95 1.34 10.10
CA ALA A 317 8.00 1.01 11.07
C ALA A 317 8.32 2.17 12.04
N VAL A 318 7.32 2.60 12.80
CA VAL A 318 7.40 3.60 13.85
C VAL A 318 6.75 3.06 15.12
N MET A 319 7.30 3.45 16.28
CA MET A 319 6.77 3.07 17.59
C MET A 319 6.19 4.30 18.27
N GLU A 320 4.94 4.21 18.72
CA GLU A 320 4.29 5.27 19.50
C GLU A 320 4.86 5.27 20.91
N ASN A 321 5.35 6.42 21.36
CA ASN A 321 5.82 6.59 22.73
C ASN A 321 4.67 7.08 23.61
N HIS A 322 4.13 6.21 24.45
CA HIS A 322 3.09 6.58 25.40
C HIS A 322 3.68 7.42 26.54
N PRO A 323 3.04 8.52 26.98
CA PRO A 323 3.60 9.43 28.00
C PRO A 323 4.01 8.75 29.31
N ILE A 324 3.21 7.78 29.77
CA ILE A 324 3.42 7.06 31.04
C ILE A 324 4.16 5.73 30.84
N HIS A 325 3.66 4.87 29.95
CA HIS A 325 4.17 3.50 29.76
C HIS A 325 5.36 3.39 28.79
N GLY A 326 5.77 4.49 28.15
CA GLY A 326 6.89 4.49 27.21
C GLY A 326 6.55 3.87 25.85
N PRO A 327 7.56 3.36 25.10
CA PRO A 327 7.38 2.88 23.74
C PRO A 327 6.47 1.65 23.67
N GLN A 328 5.41 1.74 22.89
CA GLN A 328 4.41 0.68 22.72
C GLN A 328 4.83 -0.29 21.61
N ALA A 329 4.55 -1.58 21.82
CA ALA A 329 4.81 -2.63 20.83
C ALA A 329 3.84 -2.57 19.64
N HIS A 330 2.62 -2.10 19.88
CA HIS A 330 1.58 -1.91 18.87
C HIS A 330 1.10 -0.47 18.92
N ARG A 331 0.65 0.06 17.77
CA ARG A 331 -0.02 1.36 17.73
C ARG A 331 -1.34 1.32 18.50
N SER A 332 -1.82 2.48 18.91
CA SER A 332 -3.14 2.64 19.51
C SER A 332 -4.22 1.91 18.68
N PRO A 333 -4.98 0.95 19.27
CA PRO A 333 -6.07 0.31 18.56
C PRO A 333 -7.19 1.31 18.25
N ILE A 334 -7.97 0.98 17.23
CA ILE A 334 -9.05 1.81 16.71
C ILE A 334 -10.36 1.03 16.76
N LEU A 335 -11.44 1.73 17.10
CA LEU A 335 -12.76 1.13 17.15
C LEU A 335 -13.34 1.04 15.73
N SER A 336 -13.69 -0.17 15.31
CA SER A 336 -14.38 -0.46 14.06
C SER A 336 -15.82 -0.91 14.32
N ARG A 337 -16.69 -0.75 13.32
CA ARG A 337 -18.06 -1.28 13.38
C ARG A 337 -18.16 -2.59 12.61
N VAL A 338 -18.93 -3.55 13.11
CA VAL A 338 -19.25 -4.75 12.34
C VAL A 338 -20.42 -4.43 11.42
N VAL A 339 -20.15 -4.36 10.12
CA VAL A 339 -21.17 -4.04 9.09
C VAL A 339 -21.93 -5.29 8.69
N ARG A 340 -21.21 -6.41 8.56
CA ARG A 340 -21.80 -7.72 8.24
C ARG A 340 -21.19 -8.78 9.15
N PRO A 341 -22.01 -9.50 9.95
CA PRO A 341 -21.51 -10.59 10.76
C PRO A 341 -21.17 -11.82 9.90
N ARG A 342 -20.35 -12.72 10.45
CA ARG A 342 -19.89 -13.93 9.78
C ARG A 342 -21.01 -14.93 9.49
N ASN A 343 -21.98 -15.07 10.40
CA ASN A 343 -23.09 -16.01 10.26
C ASN A 343 -24.32 -15.38 9.59
N ALA A 344 -24.13 -14.40 8.71
CA ALA A 344 -25.24 -13.78 7.99
C ALA A 344 -25.94 -14.82 7.10
N VAL A 345 -27.25 -14.99 7.32
CA VAL A 345 -28.12 -16.04 6.75
C VAL A 345 -28.03 -16.19 5.22
N ASN A 346 -27.65 -15.12 4.49
CA ASN A 346 -27.69 -15.05 3.04
C ASN A 346 -26.34 -14.68 2.39
N GLY A 347 -25.22 -15.36 2.69
CA GLY A 347 -24.11 -15.27 1.75
C GLY A 347 -22.96 -16.24 1.90
N THR A 348 -22.18 -16.27 0.81
CA THR A 348 -21.05 -17.15 0.55
C THR A 348 -19.78 -16.73 1.29
N ASP A 349 -19.74 -15.51 1.84
CA ASP A 349 -18.56 -14.96 2.52
C ASP A 349 -18.46 -15.49 3.95
N HIS A 350 -17.38 -16.22 4.23
CA HIS A 350 -17.06 -16.76 5.56
C HIS A 350 -16.31 -15.79 6.48
N GLN A 351 -16.29 -14.49 6.15
CA GLN A 351 -15.61 -13.43 6.91
C GLN A 351 -16.59 -12.33 7.29
N ALA A 352 -16.44 -11.79 8.50
CA ALA A 352 -17.16 -10.59 8.89
C ALA A 352 -16.61 -9.36 8.13
N LYS A 353 -17.47 -8.39 7.81
CA LYS A 353 -17.08 -7.11 7.21
C LYS A 353 -17.04 -6.03 8.28
N LEU A 354 -15.91 -5.33 8.37
CA LEU A 354 -15.63 -4.30 9.36
C LEU A 354 -15.55 -2.93 8.69
N GLY A 355 -16.19 -1.93 9.27
CA GLY A 355 -16.08 -0.53 8.89
C GLY A 355 -15.01 0.17 9.72
N VAL A 356 -13.90 0.55 9.07
CA VAL A 356 -12.69 1.11 9.67
C VAL A 356 -12.41 2.47 9.05
N GLY A 357 -12.60 3.54 9.81
CA GLY A 357 -12.28 4.90 9.32
C GLY A 357 -13.05 5.35 8.07
N GLY A 358 -14.17 4.71 7.72
CA GLY A 358 -14.93 4.96 6.48
C GLY A 358 -14.71 3.93 5.38
N ILE A 359 -13.79 2.98 5.57
CA ILE A 359 -13.45 1.92 4.60
C ILE A 359 -13.95 0.57 5.11
N VAL A 360 -14.45 -0.27 4.20
CA VAL A 360 -14.90 -1.62 4.52
C VAL A 360 -13.78 -2.62 4.26
N THR A 361 -13.48 -3.46 5.25
CA THR A 361 -12.47 -4.53 5.16
C THR A 361 -12.99 -5.84 5.75
N ASN A 362 -12.29 -6.94 5.51
CA ASN A 362 -12.61 -8.25 6.05
C ASN A 362 -11.92 -8.45 7.42
N ASP A 363 -12.61 -9.11 8.34
CA ASP A 363 -12.00 -9.65 9.56
C ASP A 363 -10.94 -10.72 9.20
N PRO A 364 -9.72 -10.66 9.76
CA PRO A 364 -8.67 -11.66 9.50
C PRO A 364 -9.08 -13.09 9.87
N ILE A 365 -10.06 -13.26 10.78
CA ILE A 365 -10.55 -14.59 11.18
C ILE A 365 -11.69 -15.05 10.27
N THR A 366 -11.44 -16.15 9.54
CA THR A 366 -12.43 -16.85 8.71
C THR A 366 -13.22 -17.90 9.51
N ALA A 367 -14.42 -18.27 9.03
CA ALA A 367 -15.26 -19.30 9.65
C ALA A 367 -14.56 -20.67 9.75
N GLN A 368 -13.76 -21.04 8.74
CA GLN A 368 -13.07 -22.34 8.68
C GLN A 368 -11.96 -22.48 9.74
N LEU A 369 -11.33 -21.37 10.13
CA LEU A 369 -10.30 -21.37 11.19
C LEU A 369 -10.91 -21.53 12.59
N SER A 370 -12.24 -21.39 12.72
CA SER A 370 -12.99 -21.63 13.95
C SER A 370 -13.47 -23.08 14.05
N THR A 371 -12.62 -24.05 13.75
CA THR A 371 -12.89 -25.50 13.96
C THR A 371 -12.83 -25.92 15.43
N ARG A 372 -12.57 -24.97 16.34
CA ARG A 372 -13.02 -25.10 17.72
C ARG A 372 -14.35 -24.36 17.83
N PRO A 373 -15.51 -25.04 17.82
CA PRO A 373 -16.63 -24.51 18.57
C PRO A 373 -16.08 -24.15 19.94
N ALA A 374 -16.43 -22.98 20.46
CA ALA A 374 -16.13 -22.68 21.85
C ALA A 374 -16.86 -23.72 22.70
N THR A 375 -16.22 -24.84 22.96
CA THR A 375 -16.40 -25.66 24.16
C THR A 375 -15.62 -25.02 25.31
N ARG A 376 -15.59 -23.69 25.36
CA ARG A 376 -15.54 -22.96 26.63
C ARG A 376 -16.99 -22.79 27.01
N GLY A 377 -17.35 -23.48 28.09
CA GLY A 377 -18.70 -23.88 28.39
C GLY A 377 -19.71 -22.75 28.50
N LEU A 378 -20.94 -23.21 28.73
CA LEU A 378 -22.03 -22.49 29.38
C LEU A 378 -21.62 -21.98 30.78
N ASN A 379 -20.51 -21.27 30.89
CA ASN A 379 -20.17 -20.49 32.05
C ASN A 379 -20.65 -19.09 31.73
N ASN A 380 -21.65 -18.66 32.49
CA ASN A 380 -22.18 -17.31 32.61
C ASN A 380 -21.06 -16.26 32.55
N GLN A 381 -20.59 -15.89 31.36
CA GLN A 381 -19.90 -14.64 31.16
C GLN A 381 -20.98 -13.58 31.30
N SER A 382 -20.75 -12.64 32.20
CA SER A 382 -21.64 -11.50 32.39
C SER A 382 -21.93 -10.84 31.03
N PRO A 383 -23.19 -10.44 30.74
CA PRO A 383 -23.57 -9.77 29.48
C PRO A 383 -22.76 -8.50 29.15
N THR A 384 -21.89 -8.05 30.06
CA THR A 384 -21.08 -6.85 30.01
C THR A 384 -19.63 -7.07 29.54
N GLU A 385 -19.19 -8.30 29.32
CA GLU A 385 -17.80 -8.59 28.92
C GLU A 385 -17.61 -8.45 27.40
N TYR A 386 -16.61 -7.67 26.99
CA TYR A 386 -16.30 -7.42 25.58
C TYR A 386 -15.74 -8.68 24.91
N ASP A 387 -16.53 -9.37 24.08
CA ASP A 387 -16.08 -10.49 23.24
C ASP A 387 -16.06 -10.15 21.73
N PRO A 388 -14.87 -9.96 21.13
CA PRO A 388 -14.75 -9.67 19.71
C PRO A 388 -15.18 -10.85 18.80
N ASN A 389 -15.22 -12.09 19.29
CA ASN A 389 -15.68 -13.24 18.51
C ASN A 389 -17.19 -13.26 18.36
N ALA A 390 -17.93 -13.16 19.48
CA ALA A 390 -19.38 -13.07 19.47
C ALA A 390 -19.86 -11.86 18.64
N MET A 391 -19.23 -10.70 18.82
CA MET A 391 -19.56 -9.49 18.06
C MET A 391 -19.35 -9.63 16.55
N ALA A 392 -18.37 -10.42 16.12
CA ALA A 392 -18.13 -10.68 14.70
C ALA A 392 -19.01 -11.81 14.14
N SER A 393 -19.49 -12.74 14.97
CA SER A 393 -20.28 -13.89 14.52
C SER A 393 -21.74 -13.55 14.26
N THR A 394 -22.35 -12.75 15.14
CA THR A 394 -23.79 -12.47 15.16
C THR A 394 -24.04 -11.01 15.49
N LEU A 395 -24.99 -10.36 14.82
CA LEU A 395 -25.36 -8.98 15.14
C LEU A 395 -26.26 -8.98 16.37
N ASP A 396 -25.94 -8.13 17.35
CA ASP A 396 -26.79 -7.90 18.51
C ASP A 396 -27.72 -6.70 18.23
N PRO A 397 -29.05 -6.91 18.12
CA PRO A 397 -30.00 -5.84 17.86
C PRO A 397 -30.22 -4.93 19.08
N ASP A 398 -29.93 -5.41 20.30
CA ASP A 398 -30.19 -4.68 21.54
C ASP A 398 -29.03 -3.73 21.90
N LEU A 399 -27.87 -3.91 21.27
CA LEU A 399 -26.69 -3.09 21.49
C LEU A 399 -26.79 -1.73 20.77
N GLU A 400 -26.81 -0.64 21.54
CA GLU A 400 -26.91 0.72 20.99
C GLU A 400 -25.73 1.07 20.07
N GLY A 401 -26.06 1.46 18.84
CA GLY A 401 -25.07 1.77 17.80
C GLY A 401 -24.37 0.55 17.21
N GLY A 402 -24.84 -0.66 17.53
CA GLY A 402 -24.41 -1.93 16.97
C GLY A 402 -23.04 -2.42 17.43
N ASN A 403 -22.69 -3.62 16.98
CA ASN A 403 -21.44 -4.29 17.33
C ASN A 403 -20.21 -3.48 16.91
N LYS A 404 -19.30 -3.26 17.85
CA LYS A 404 -18.06 -2.51 17.65
C LYS A 404 -16.88 -3.31 18.20
N MET A 405 -15.78 -3.33 17.46
CA MET A 405 -14.58 -4.07 17.86
C MET A 405 -13.30 -3.27 17.66
N TRP A 406 -12.37 -3.41 18.60
CA TRP A 406 -11.03 -2.85 18.51
C TRP A 406 -10.18 -3.64 17.52
N ILE A 407 -9.48 -2.90 16.66
CA ILE A 407 -8.60 -3.45 15.64
C ILE A 407 -7.31 -2.63 15.53
N HIS A 408 -6.28 -3.24 14.96
CA HIS A 408 -5.06 -2.57 14.53
C HIS A 408 -5.00 -2.57 13.01
N PRO A 409 -5.19 -1.43 12.34
CA PRO A 409 -4.87 -1.33 10.92
C PRO A 409 -3.34 -1.41 10.75
N LYS A 410 -2.88 -2.19 9.76
CA LYS A 410 -1.46 -2.35 9.45
C LYS A 410 -1.07 -1.49 8.25
N HIS A 411 -1.26 -2.05 7.08
CA HIS A 411 -1.03 -1.41 5.80
C HIS A 411 -2.22 -1.67 4.87
N ALA A 412 -2.24 -0.95 3.77
CA ALA A 412 -3.19 -1.18 2.70
C ALA A 412 -2.49 -1.24 1.36
N TYR A 413 -3.20 -1.80 0.37
CA TYR A 413 -2.83 -1.70 -1.03
C TYR A 413 -4.05 -1.28 -1.84
N ILE A 414 -3.82 -0.71 -3.02
CA ILE A 414 -4.87 -0.32 -3.95
C ILE A 414 -5.06 -1.45 -4.96
N ASP A 415 -6.31 -1.86 -5.13
CA ASP A 415 -6.71 -2.87 -6.11
C ASP A 415 -6.69 -2.28 -7.53
N GLN A 416 -6.73 -3.15 -8.55
CA GLN A 416 -6.74 -2.74 -9.96
C GLN A 416 -7.87 -1.76 -10.30
N ASP A 417 -9.04 -1.93 -9.67
CA ASP A 417 -10.22 -1.06 -9.83
C ASP A 417 -10.15 0.24 -9.01
N GLY A 418 -9.03 0.50 -8.33
CA GLY A 418 -8.88 1.66 -7.44
C GLY A 418 -9.55 1.50 -6.07
N ARG A 419 -9.98 0.29 -5.70
CA ARG A 419 -10.55 -0.01 -4.37
C ARG A 419 -9.43 -0.13 -3.32
N ILE A 420 -9.67 0.37 -2.12
CA ILE A 420 -8.71 0.25 -1.01
C ILE A 420 -8.87 -1.10 -0.32
N ARG A 421 -7.79 -1.88 -0.26
CA ARG A 421 -7.73 -3.16 0.47
C ARG A 421 -6.90 -2.96 1.73
N LEU A 422 -7.59 -2.73 2.85
CA LEU A 422 -6.97 -2.51 4.14
C LEU A 422 -6.73 -3.83 4.87
N THR A 423 -5.49 -4.12 5.26
CA THR A 423 -5.19 -5.26 6.13
C THR A 423 -5.29 -4.85 7.60
N VAL A 424 -6.10 -5.59 8.35
CA VAL A 424 -6.35 -5.35 9.78
C VAL A 424 -6.04 -6.57 10.61
N GLU A 425 -5.59 -6.33 11.84
CA GLU A 425 -5.52 -7.33 12.90
C GLU A 425 -6.50 -6.99 14.02
N ARG A 426 -6.92 -7.99 14.79
CA ARG A 426 -7.74 -7.75 15.97
C ARG A 426 -6.91 -7.05 17.05
N GLY A 427 -7.56 -6.15 17.78
CA GLY A 427 -6.97 -5.43 18.90
C GLY A 427 -6.40 -6.40 19.94
N ARG A 428 -5.18 -6.14 20.41
CA ARG A 428 -4.59 -6.88 21.52
C ARG A 428 -5.14 -6.35 22.84
N ASP A 429 -5.45 -7.24 23.78
CA ASP A 429 -6.03 -6.86 25.07
C ASP A 429 -5.16 -5.84 25.82
N GLU A 430 -3.83 -6.00 25.80
CA GLU A 430 -2.86 -5.06 26.39
C GLU A 430 -2.97 -3.65 25.76
N ALA A 431 -3.04 -3.58 24.43
CA ALA A 431 -3.14 -2.29 23.74
C ALA A 431 -4.52 -1.64 23.96
N ILE A 432 -5.58 -2.44 24.09
CA ILE A 432 -6.94 -1.97 24.41
C ILE A 432 -6.98 -1.40 25.82
N ALA A 433 -6.39 -2.09 26.79
CA ALA A 433 -6.31 -1.63 28.17
C ALA A 433 -5.53 -0.34 28.31
N VAL A 434 -4.37 -0.22 27.65
CA VAL A 434 -3.60 1.04 27.61
C VAL A 434 -4.44 2.16 26.99
N LYS A 435 -5.17 1.88 25.90
CA LYS A 435 -6.04 2.88 25.25
C LYS A 435 -7.23 3.30 26.12
N ARG A 436 -7.74 2.41 26.98
CA ARG A 436 -8.85 2.65 27.90
C ARG A 436 -8.41 3.15 29.28
N ASP A 437 -7.11 3.23 29.52
CA ASP A 437 -6.52 3.51 30.83
C ASP A 437 -6.94 2.50 31.93
N ASP A 438 -7.19 1.24 31.52
CA ASP A 438 -7.61 0.14 32.39
C ASP A 438 -6.52 -0.96 32.46
N VAL A 439 -5.30 -0.54 32.79
CA VAL A 439 -4.11 -1.41 32.75
C VAL A 439 -3.98 -2.27 34.02
N GLN A 440 -4.67 -1.87 35.11
CA GLN A 440 -4.57 -2.55 36.42
C GLN A 440 -5.00 -4.01 36.34
N HIS A 441 -6.10 -4.31 35.65
CA HIS A 441 -6.61 -5.67 35.50
C HIS A 441 -5.59 -6.61 34.82
N ILE A 442 -4.78 -6.08 33.89
CA ILE A 442 -3.72 -6.85 33.21
C ILE A 442 -2.53 -7.07 34.14
N HIS A 443 -2.12 -6.05 34.88
CA HIS A 443 -1.06 -6.18 35.87
C HIS A 443 -1.42 -7.21 36.94
N ASP A 444 -2.65 -7.20 37.43
CA ASP A 444 -3.16 -8.15 38.41
C ASP A 444 -3.27 -9.57 37.85
N ALA A 445 -3.78 -9.73 36.62
CA ALA A 445 -3.81 -11.03 35.93
C ALA A 445 -2.40 -11.61 35.71
N ARG A 446 -1.43 -10.77 35.34
CA ARG A 446 -0.02 -11.16 35.17
C ARG A 446 0.61 -11.53 36.53
N ALA A 447 0.32 -10.76 37.58
CA ALA A 447 0.79 -11.05 38.93
C ALA A 447 0.19 -12.36 39.47
N ALA A 448 -1.09 -12.63 39.20
CA ALA A 448 -1.77 -13.87 39.57
C ALA A 448 -1.21 -15.09 38.82
N ALA A 449 -0.96 -14.97 37.51
CA ALA A 449 -0.31 -16.02 36.71
C ALA A 449 1.10 -16.37 37.23
N THR A 450 1.81 -15.37 37.78
CA THR A 450 3.14 -15.56 38.37
C THR A 450 3.08 -16.28 39.73
N ARG A 451 1.96 -16.20 40.46
CA ARG A 451 1.77 -16.88 41.76
C ARG A 451 1.31 -18.35 41.64
N GLY A 452 0.81 -18.78 40.48
CA GLY A 452 0.24 -20.12 40.27
C GLY A 452 1.23 -21.21 39.80
N GLY A 453 2.51 -20.89 39.61
CA GLY A 453 3.55 -21.83 39.22
C GLY A 453 4.70 -21.85 40.24
N LEU A 454 5.17 -23.05 40.59
CA LEU A 454 6.28 -23.29 41.53
C LEU A 454 7.37 -22.21 41.46
N ALA A 455 7.66 -21.63 42.62
CA ALA A 455 8.55 -20.50 42.83
C ALA A 455 9.90 -20.64 42.09
N ARG A 456 10.03 -19.92 40.97
CA ARG A 456 11.31 -19.32 40.58
C ARG A 456 11.09 -17.81 40.64
N SER A 457 11.79 -17.12 41.54
CA SER A 457 11.82 -15.66 41.55
C SER A 457 12.05 -15.15 40.13
N PRO A 458 11.25 -14.18 39.64
CA PRO A 458 11.55 -13.59 38.34
C PRO A 458 12.95 -12.96 38.41
N PRO A 459 13.83 -13.22 37.44
CA PRO A 459 15.17 -12.64 37.44
C PRO A 459 15.07 -11.10 37.43
N PRO A 460 15.98 -10.37 38.11
CA PRO A 460 15.97 -8.92 38.07
C PRO A 460 16.14 -8.39 36.63
N PRO A 461 15.55 -7.22 36.31
CA PRO A 461 15.59 -6.66 34.96
C PRO A 461 17.03 -6.54 34.44
N GLY A 462 17.28 -7.00 33.21
CA GLY A 462 18.61 -6.93 32.58
C GLY A 462 19.50 -8.16 32.77
N THR A 463 18.98 -9.24 33.37
CA THR A 463 19.69 -10.53 33.42
C THR A 463 19.44 -11.36 32.16
N ARG A 464 20.32 -12.34 31.86
CA ARG A 464 20.18 -13.23 30.69
C ARG A 464 18.81 -13.96 30.63
N ASP A 465 18.21 -14.20 31.80
CA ASP A 465 16.90 -14.85 31.94
C ASP A 465 15.72 -13.87 32.04
N ASN A 466 15.98 -12.56 32.17
CA ASN A 466 14.98 -11.48 32.06
C ASN A 466 15.59 -10.24 31.37
N PRO A 467 15.99 -10.36 30.09
CA PRO A 467 16.63 -9.26 29.41
C PRO A 467 15.56 -8.23 29.06
N ASN A 468 15.83 -6.95 29.33
CA ASN A 468 14.93 -5.82 29.15
C ASN A 468 14.78 -5.47 27.66
N PHE A 469 14.40 -6.44 26.84
CA PHE A 469 14.00 -6.27 25.45
C PHE A 469 12.49 -6.35 25.39
N GLY A 470 11.85 -5.33 24.81
CA GLY A 470 10.46 -5.43 24.40
C GLY A 470 10.24 -6.72 23.63
N PHE A 471 9.33 -7.56 24.14
CA PHE A 471 9.14 -8.91 23.66
C PHE A 471 8.52 -8.91 22.25
N SER A 472 9.33 -9.23 21.24
CA SER A 472 8.86 -9.95 20.06
C SER A 472 9.97 -10.78 19.40
N THR A 473 10.24 -11.97 19.94
CA THR A 473 10.59 -13.15 19.12
C THR A 473 10.30 -14.44 19.89
N ARG A 474 9.11 -15.01 19.70
CA ARG A 474 8.98 -16.46 19.57
C ARG A 474 8.25 -16.74 18.26
N ARG A 475 8.94 -17.45 17.37
CA ARG A 475 8.33 -18.19 16.27
C ARG A 475 8.75 -19.67 16.36
N PRO A 476 7.98 -20.57 15.72
CA PRO A 476 7.80 -21.95 16.16
C PRO A 476 8.84 -22.88 15.54
N GLN A 477 9.22 -23.94 16.28
CA GLN A 477 9.27 -25.30 15.75
C GLN A 477 9.55 -26.30 16.89
N GLN A 478 8.62 -27.25 17.05
CA GLN A 478 8.97 -28.60 17.45
C GLN A 478 9.70 -29.24 16.26
N GLN A 479 10.96 -29.59 16.41
CA GLN A 479 11.56 -30.72 15.70
C GLN A 479 12.52 -31.42 16.67
N GLN A 480 12.22 -32.69 16.90
CA GLN A 480 13.03 -33.64 17.64
C GLN A 480 14.33 -33.91 16.86
N GLY A 481 15.45 -33.98 17.57
CA GLY A 481 16.74 -34.39 17.02
C GLY A 481 17.77 -34.50 18.13
N VAL A 482 18.01 -35.73 18.60
CA VAL A 482 19.00 -36.10 19.62
C VAL A 482 20.34 -36.40 18.95
N SER A 483 21.44 -35.84 19.47
CA SER A 483 22.73 -36.48 19.81
C SER A 483 23.88 -35.45 19.81
N GLN A 484 24.56 -35.30 20.96
CA GLN A 484 25.99 -35.63 21.24
C GLN A 484 27.00 -34.67 20.57
N GLN A 485 28.14 -34.26 21.13
CA GLN A 485 28.90 -34.43 22.37
C GLN A 485 30.11 -33.48 22.23
N GLN A 486 30.57 -32.86 23.34
CA GLN A 486 32.00 -32.52 23.65
C GLN A 486 32.77 -31.58 22.66
N GLN A 487 33.79 -30.78 22.98
CA GLN A 487 34.70 -30.63 24.11
C GLN A 487 35.50 -29.30 23.89
N THR A 488 35.82 -28.61 24.99
CA THR A 488 37.07 -27.87 25.32
C THR A 488 37.67 -26.70 24.49
N GLN A 489 38.11 -25.71 25.29
CA GLN A 489 39.36 -24.92 25.28
C GLN A 489 39.38 -23.46 24.76
N GLN A 490 39.49 -22.56 25.75
CA GLN A 490 40.50 -21.50 25.94
C GLN A 490 40.81 -20.51 24.79
N ARG A 491 40.58 -19.21 25.04
CA ARG A 491 41.67 -18.26 25.35
C ARG A 491 41.16 -16.89 25.81
N ALA A 492 41.96 -16.31 26.69
CA ALA A 492 41.81 -15.05 27.38
C ALA A 492 42.12 -13.83 26.50
N GLY A 493 41.62 -12.68 26.94
CA GLY A 493 41.96 -11.35 26.43
C GLY A 493 41.31 -10.26 27.28
N GLY A 494 41.54 -10.30 28.59
CA GLY A 494 41.21 -9.19 29.48
C GLY A 494 42.30 -8.12 29.41
N VAL A 495 41.87 -6.85 29.33
CA VAL A 495 42.68 -5.69 29.69
C VAL A 495 42.01 -5.09 30.91
N GLN A 496 42.70 -5.22 32.04
CA GLN A 496 42.40 -4.62 33.32
C GLN A 496 43.71 -4.00 33.83
N GLY A 497 43.60 -2.85 34.48
CA GLY A 497 44.71 -2.12 35.10
C GLY A 497 44.78 -0.70 34.54
N PHE A 498 45.00 0.35 35.32
CA PHE A 498 45.58 0.44 36.65
C PHE A 498 45.13 1.84 37.13
N ASP A 499 44.36 1.92 38.22
CA ASP A 499 44.84 2.30 39.55
C ASP A 499 45.13 3.82 39.66
N GLN A 500 44.67 4.61 40.62
CA GLN A 500 44.51 4.45 42.08
C GLN A 500 45.24 5.66 42.64
N GLU A 501 44.57 6.53 43.40
CA GLU A 501 45.13 7.18 44.60
C GLU A 501 44.16 8.23 45.16
N LEU A 502 44.09 8.25 46.51
CA LEU A 502 43.22 9.04 47.39
C LEU A 502 41.80 8.45 47.55
N GLY A 503 41.58 7.34 48.26
CA GLY A 503 42.22 6.95 49.52
C GLY A 503 41.56 7.67 50.70
N ARG A 504 40.39 7.19 51.15
CA ARG A 504 40.01 7.06 52.58
C ARG A 504 38.66 6.36 52.75
N GLN A 505 38.71 5.27 53.52
CA GLN A 505 37.57 4.53 54.05
C GLN A 505 36.86 5.31 55.17
N GLY A 506 35.57 5.02 55.32
CA GLY A 506 34.89 4.96 56.61
C GLY A 506 34.05 6.19 56.98
N GLN A 507 32.73 6.07 56.89
CA GLN A 507 31.85 5.82 58.04
C GLN A 507 30.41 6.20 57.70
N GLU A 508 29.51 5.27 58.01
CA GLU A 508 28.08 5.48 58.09
C GLU A 508 27.75 6.59 59.11
N GLY A 509 26.84 7.49 58.74
CA GLY A 509 26.30 8.51 59.63
C GLY A 509 25.03 9.08 59.02
N GLN A 510 23.88 8.62 59.51
CA GLN A 510 22.57 9.21 59.25
C GLN A 510 22.63 10.71 59.60
N MET A 511 22.38 11.58 58.62
CA MET A 511 22.23 13.02 58.85
C MET A 511 20.74 13.30 59.06
N GLU A 512 20.39 13.78 60.26
CA GLU A 512 19.04 14.23 60.59
C GLU A 512 18.64 15.44 59.71
N ASP A 513 17.41 15.41 59.20
CA ASP A 513 16.83 16.36 58.24
C ASP A 513 16.94 17.85 58.67
N GLY A 514 17.12 18.12 59.96
CA GLY A 514 17.33 19.47 60.48
C GLY A 514 18.65 20.12 60.05
N ALA A 515 19.72 19.33 59.89
CA ALA A 515 21.04 19.85 59.53
C ALA A 515 21.17 20.13 58.02
N ALA A 516 20.43 19.38 57.18
CA ALA A 516 20.38 19.61 55.73
C ALA A 516 19.64 20.92 55.38
N MET A 517 18.55 21.23 56.10
CA MET A 517 17.79 22.47 55.92
C MET A 517 18.58 23.73 56.29
N ALA A 518 19.42 23.67 57.32
CA ALA A 518 20.28 24.79 57.70
C ALA A 518 21.32 25.12 56.61
N LYS A 519 21.89 24.08 55.98
CA LYS A 519 22.90 24.22 54.91
C LYS A 519 22.30 24.72 53.59
N ILE A 520 21.02 24.41 53.32
CA ILE A 520 20.28 24.97 52.18
C ILE A 520 19.96 26.45 52.40
N ARG A 521 19.65 26.86 53.64
CA ARG A 521 19.39 28.26 53.97
C ARG A 521 20.66 29.12 53.88
N GLU A 522 21.80 28.59 54.29
CA GLU A 522 23.12 29.25 54.15
C GLU A 522 23.56 29.41 52.68
N LEU A 523 23.23 28.45 51.81
CA LEU A 523 23.52 28.53 50.36
C LEU A 523 22.58 29.49 49.59
N MET A 524 21.39 29.78 50.13
CA MET A 524 20.45 30.75 49.55
C MET A 524 20.81 32.20 49.91
N ASP A 525 21.39 32.43 51.10
CA ASP A 525 21.84 33.77 51.52
C ASP A 525 23.18 34.20 50.90
N GLN A 526 23.98 33.27 50.37
CA GLN A 526 25.21 33.59 49.60
C GLN A 526 24.94 33.97 48.13
N ARG A 527 23.68 34.10 47.71
CA ARG A 527 23.29 34.44 46.33
C ARG A 527 22.48 35.73 46.19
N ARG A 528 22.68 36.68 47.12
CA ARG A 528 22.24 38.08 46.99
C ARG A 528 23.41 39.05 46.99
#